data_AF-A0A524M334-F1
#
_entry.id   AF-A0A524M334-F1
#
_cell.length_a   1.000
_cell.length_b   1.000
_cell.length_c   1.000
_cell.angle_alpha   90.00
_cell.angle_beta   90.00
_cell.angle_gamma   90.00
#
_symmetry.space_group_name_H-M   'P 1'
#
loop_
_entity.id
_entity.type
_entity.pdbx_description
1 polymer ?
#
loop_
_entity_poly.entity_id
_entity_poly.type
_entity_poly.pdbx_seq_one_letter_code
_entity_poly.pdbx_strand_id
1 'polypeptide(L)'
;MSKKTTKNTPKKPNKSKRSIPTTLILISILLISNAVTLYYFMFMDESVLMSDVPMGIADVAGASEDYIGKTITLIGYLVYAGGNYLLVSNPLFYFNNSLDVGNHVVIGGTIPDALSQSVGRQIAVRGVLETTDTDDGLMGMLFESFFDITFEVTYPGVYTDTRYQPYPEFVLIPHVFDATAEKYAVLYSGGIQPGKDYSRYWNDIIYMYFILQMHGYQSQNIYVVYKDGVGEDTYTPVDYPATHDSLDTVFGLLSAEMGRADTLFFYTTNHGGSSGISVWNPMDAGGALTHTEVSDWLDSIDCRNMIVVMEQCVSGKFISYLSAPNRVIMTACKNDESSYSADTEGNWDEFVYHFMSALVGFPWNSDGSTVDADFNNNGYVSMREAFIWAAAMDSRPETPWYNDKDDGIGYNVIQVAFGSGPWSGDNVYLNDPPLP
;
A
#
# COMPACT_ATOMS: atom_id res chain seq x y z
N MET A 1 -20.21 14.94 112.24
CA MET A 1 -18.94 15.31 111.59
C MET A 1 -19.20 15.52 110.10
N SER A 2 -19.05 16.76 109.62
CA SER A 2 -19.33 17.19 108.24
C SER A 2 -18.10 16.97 107.34
N LYS A 3 -18.28 16.55 106.07
CA LYS A 3 -17.43 16.98 104.93
C LYS A 3 -17.86 16.41 103.55
N LYS A 4 -17.85 17.35 102.59
CA LYS A 4 -17.65 17.23 101.12
C LYS A 4 -18.75 16.58 100.27
N THR A 5 -19.62 17.44 99.73
CA THR A 5 -20.39 17.20 98.50
C THR A 5 -19.58 17.61 97.26
N THR A 6 -19.47 16.69 96.31
CA THR A 6 -18.80 16.81 95.01
C THR A 6 -19.67 17.57 93.98
N LYS A 7 -19.08 18.54 93.28
CA LYS A 7 -19.67 19.27 92.14
C LYS A 7 -19.63 18.40 90.87
N ASN A 8 -20.78 18.18 90.23
CA ASN A 8 -20.90 17.65 88.87
C ASN A 8 -21.06 18.80 87.87
N THR A 9 -20.15 18.90 86.90
CA THR A 9 -20.23 19.80 85.73
C THR A 9 -21.03 19.14 84.59
N PRO A 10 -21.96 19.85 83.91
CA PRO A 10 -22.70 19.31 82.78
C PRO A 10 -21.92 19.40 81.46
N LYS A 11 -21.87 18.29 80.70
CA LYS A 11 -21.33 18.18 79.34
C LYS A 11 -22.30 18.80 78.32
N LYS A 12 -21.79 19.65 77.42
CA LYS A 12 -22.50 20.10 76.19
C LYS A 12 -22.61 18.96 75.17
N PRO A 13 -23.75 18.78 74.48
CA PRO A 13 -23.86 17.82 73.39
C PRO A 13 -23.21 18.37 72.11
N ASN A 14 -22.42 17.51 71.47
CA ASN A 14 -21.66 17.78 70.25
C ASN A 14 -22.56 17.56 69.01
N LYS A 15 -22.69 18.55 68.11
CA LYS A 15 -23.41 18.41 66.83
C LYS A 15 -22.54 17.61 65.86
N SER A 16 -22.94 16.39 65.49
CA SER A 16 -22.28 15.65 64.42
C SER A 16 -22.72 16.18 63.04
N LYS A 17 -21.73 16.55 62.21
CA LYS A 17 -21.93 16.84 60.78
C LYS A 17 -22.30 15.53 60.07
N ARG A 18 -23.46 15.48 59.40
CA ARG A 18 -23.78 14.40 58.45
C ARG A 18 -22.88 14.55 57.23
N SER A 19 -21.94 13.63 57.05
CA SER A 19 -21.17 13.49 55.80
C SER A 19 -22.09 12.88 54.74
N ILE A 20 -22.27 13.59 53.62
CA ILE A 20 -22.95 13.04 52.45
C ILE A 20 -22.11 11.86 51.95
N PRO A 21 -22.69 10.66 51.70
CA PRO A 21 -21.95 9.52 51.19
C PRO A 21 -21.30 9.88 49.85
N THR A 22 -20.00 9.65 49.72
CA THR A 22 -19.20 9.94 48.52
C THR A 22 -19.83 9.34 47.24
N THR A 23 -20.53 8.21 47.38
CA THR A 23 -21.29 7.56 46.31
C THR A 23 -22.40 8.42 45.72
N LEU A 24 -23.12 9.20 46.54
CA LEU A 24 -24.18 10.09 46.07
C LEU A 24 -23.62 11.27 45.27
N ILE A 25 -22.43 11.76 45.65
CA ILE A 25 -21.73 12.81 44.91
C ILE A 25 -21.29 12.30 43.55
N LEU A 26 -20.71 11.09 43.48
CA LEU A 26 -20.33 10.44 42.22
C LEU A 26 -21.52 10.21 41.28
N ILE A 27 -22.66 9.74 41.81
CA ILE A 27 -23.88 9.54 41.01
C ILE A 27 -24.41 10.89 40.48
N SER A 28 -24.39 11.95 41.29
CA SER A 28 -24.80 13.28 40.84
C SER A 28 -23.87 13.84 39.77
N ILE A 29 -22.55 13.67 39.90
CA ILE A 29 -21.58 14.08 38.87
C ILE A 29 -21.85 13.34 37.56
N LEU A 30 -22.09 12.03 37.61
CA LEU A 30 -22.35 11.22 36.42
C LEU A 30 -23.65 11.60 35.71
N LEU A 31 -24.70 11.91 36.47
CA LEU A 31 -25.98 12.37 35.92
C LEU A 31 -25.86 13.75 35.28
N ILE A 32 -25.13 14.66 35.93
CA ILE A 32 -24.91 16.01 35.39
C ILE A 32 -24.00 15.94 34.16
N SER A 33 -22.94 15.15 34.17
CA SER A 33 -22.06 15.01 33.00
C SER A 33 -22.83 14.44 31.81
N ASN A 34 -23.63 13.39 32.01
CA ASN A 34 -24.43 12.82 30.93
C ASN A 34 -25.50 13.81 30.41
N ALA A 35 -26.13 14.59 31.28
CA ALA A 35 -27.10 15.60 30.86
C ALA A 35 -26.44 16.75 30.08
N VAL A 36 -25.23 17.17 30.48
CA VAL A 36 -24.44 18.17 29.76
C VAL A 36 -23.97 17.64 28.42
N THR A 37 -23.53 16.39 28.34
CA THR A 37 -23.19 15.72 27.08
C THR A 37 -24.39 15.65 26.15
N LEU A 38 -25.57 15.28 26.66
CA LEU A 38 -26.80 15.24 25.88
C LEU A 38 -27.21 16.63 25.37
N TYR A 39 -27.09 17.65 26.23
CA TYR A 39 -27.37 19.04 25.87
C TYR A 39 -26.39 19.58 24.81
N TYR A 40 -25.11 19.23 24.93
CA TYR A 40 -24.08 19.58 23.96
C TYR A 40 -24.41 19.02 22.57
N PHE A 41 -24.70 17.72 22.47
CA PHE A 41 -25.05 17.09 21.18
C PHE A 41 -26.42 17.49 20.63
N MET A 42 -27.38 17.86 21.48
CA MET A 42 -28.70 18.29 21.00
C MET A 42 -28.77 19.77 20.58
N PHE A 43 -27.94 20.65 21.17
CA PHE A 43 -28.18 22.09 21.09
C PHE A 43 -26.93 22.94 20.82
N MET A 44 -25.71 22.39 20.92
CA MET A 44 -24.46 23.15 20.74
C MET A 44 -23.56 22.61 19.63
N ASP A 45 -23.80 21.39 19.13
CA ASP A 45 -23.15 20.92 17.91
C ASP A 45 -23.81 21.62 16.71
N GLU A 46 -23.08 22.53 16.06
CA GLU A 46 -23.48 23.03 14.75
C GLU A 46 -23.50 21.81 13.82
N SER A 47 -24.70 21.40 13.38
CA SER A 47 -24.83 20.30 12.41
C SER A 47 -23.95 20.62 11.21
N VAL A 48 -22.85 19.89 11.04
CA VAL A 48 -21.94 20.05 9.92
C VAL A 48 -22.78 19.98 8.65
N LEU A 49 -22.65 20.98 7.77
CA LEU A 49 -23.38 20.98 6.51
C LEU A 49 -23.02 19.69 5.78
N MET A 50 -24.03 19.00 5.23
CA MET A 50 -23.83 17.73 4.52
C MET A 50 -22.83 17.85 3.36
N SER A 51 -22.63 19.05 2.81
CA SER A 51 -21.61 19.34 1.81
C SER A 51 -20.17 19.23 2.32
N ASP A 52 -19.97 19.34 3.63
CA ASP A 52 -18.66 19.44 4.26
C ASP A 52 -18.26 18.12 4.96
N VAL A 53 -19.11 17.10 4.88
CA VAL A 53 -18.81 15.73 5.33
C VAL A 53 -18.54 14.87 4.09
N PRO A 54 -17.28 14.43 3.87
CA PRO A 54 -16.96 13.49 2.81
C PRO A 54 -17.68 12.15 3.02
N MET A 55 -18.32 11.62 1.97
CA MET A 55 -19.09 10.37 2.01
C MET A 55 -18.55 9.35 1.01
N GLY A 56 -18.74 8.06 1.29
CA GLY A 56 -18.46 6.99 0.34
C GLY A 56 -19.52 6.93 -0.77
N ILE A 57 -19.10 6.55 -1.98
CA ILE A 57 -20.01 6.45 -3.14
C ILE A 57 -21.13 5.43 -2.89
N ALA A 58 -20.83 4.30 -2.25
CA ALA A 58 -21.83 3.26 -1.96
C ALA A 58 -22.92 3.74 -0.97
N ASP A 59 -22.54 4.57 0.00
CA ASP A 59 -23.46 5.14 0.99
C ASP A 59 -24.47 6.09 0.34
N VAL A 60 -24.02 6.83 -0.68
CA VAL A 60 -24.87 7.75 -1.44
C VAL A 60 -25.71 7.00 -2.47
N ALA A 61 -25.16 6.00 -3.15
CA ALA A 61 -25.88 5.20 -4.13
C ALA A 61 -27.10 4.47 -3.54
N GLY A 62 -26.98 3.95 -2.31
CA GLY A 62 -28.06 3.25 -1.61
C GLY A 62 -29.26 4.13 -1.24
N ALA A 63 -29.10 5.46 -1.27
CA ALA A 63 -30.14 6.44 -0.96
C ALA A 63 -30.06 7.67 -1.89
N SER A 64 -29.76 7.46 -3.17
CA SER A 64 -29.42 8.55 -4.12
C SER A 64 -30.52 9.62 -4.23
N GLU A 65 -31.80 9.24 -4.11
CA GLU A 65 -32.95 10.16 -4.09
C GLU A 65 -32.84 11.26 -3.02
N ASP A 66 -32.17 10.97 -1.90
CA ASP A 66 -31.97 11.92 -0.81
C ASP A 66 -30.87 12.95 -1.11
N TYR A 67 -30.01 12.69 -2.10
CA TYR A 67 -28.82 13.50 -2.41
C TYR A 67 -28.85 14.16 -3.79
N ILE A 68 -29.66 13.67 -4.73
CA ILE A 68 -29.80 14.27 -6.05
C ILE A 68 -30.22 15.75 -5.95
N GLY A 69 -29.51 16.62 -6.68
CA GLY A 69 -29.72 18.06 -6.69
C GLY A 69 -29.12 18.79 -5.48
N LYS A 70 -28.42 18.10 -4.59
CA LYS A 70 -27.70 18.70 -3.45
C LYS A 70 -26.20 18.71 -3.71
N THR A 71 -25.53 19.73 -3.17
CA THR A 71 -24.07 19.77 -3.11
C THR A 71 -23.59 18.81 -2.03
N ILE A 72 -22.79 17.82 -2.42
CA ILE A 72 -22.17 16.83 -1.53
C ILE A 72 -20.67 16.72 -1.81
N THR A 73 -19.94 16.12 -0.88
CA THR A 73 -18.54 15.75 -1.09
C THR A 73 -18.42 14.22 -1.10
N LEU A 74 -17.92 13.66 -2.20
CA LEU A 74 -17.67 12.22 -2.33
C LEU A 74 -16.18 11.91 -2.25
N ILE A 75 -15.86 10.82 -1.57
CA ILE A 75 -14.52 10.22 -1.56
C ILE A 75 -14.48 9.10 -2.58
N GLY A 76 -13.41 9.10 -3.39
CA GLY A 76 -13.05 7.95 -4.20
C GLY A 76 -11.70 8.17 -4.88
N TYR A 77 -11.31 7.20 -5.69
CA TYR A 77 -10.12 7.27 -6.51
C TYR A 77 -10.46 7.92 -7.84
N LEU A 78 -9.66 8.89 -8.25
CA LEU A 78 -9.86 9.56 -9.52
C LEU A 78 -9.24 8.73 -10.65
N VAL A 79 -10.03 8.33 -11.63
CA VAL A 79 -9.56 7.67 -12.86
C VAL A 79 -10.05 8.43 -14.09
N TYR A 80 -9.39 8.26 -15.23
CA TYR A 80 -9.76 8.91 -16.49
C TYR A 80 -9.99 7.85 -17.57
N ALA A 81 -11.21 7.80 -18.10
CA ALA A 81 -11.62 6.77 -19.06
C ALA A 81 -12.65 7.29 -20.05
N GLY A 82 -12.56 6.87 -21.31
CA GLY A 82 -13.55 7.21 -22.33
C GLY A 82 -13.74 8.71 -22.54
N GLY A 83 -12.73 9.52 -22.22
CA GLY A 83 -12.80 10.99 -22.29
C GLY A 83 -13.35 11.68 -21.04
N ASN A 84 -13.72 10.94 -20.00
CA ASN A 84 -14.34 11.45 -18.78
C ASN A 84 -13.50 11.15 -17.54
N TYR A 85 -13.56 12.05 -16.57
CA TYR A 85 -13.06 11.78 -15.22
C TYR A 85 -14.13 11.01 -14.45
N LEU A 86 -13.69 10.00 -13.71
CA LEU A 86 -14.54 9.12 -12.92
C LEU A 86 -14.00 9.12 -11.49
N LEU A 87 -14.89 9.24 -10.52
CA LEU A 87 -14.59 8.96 -9.13
C LEU A 87 -15.09 7.55 -8.84
N VAL A 88 -14.18 6.62 -8.50
CA VAL A 88 -14.51 5.22 -8.24
C VAL A 88 -14.28 4.88 -6.77
N SER A 89 -15.18 4.12 -6.16
CA SER A 89 -15.09 3.77 -4.73
C SER A 89 -13.87 2.89 -4.44
N ASN A 90 -13.61 1.98 -5.38
CA ASN A 90 -12.46 1.10 -5.40
C ASN A 90 -11.92 1.06 -6.84
N PRO A 91 -10.62 1.33 -7.07
CA PRO A 91 -10.01 1.23 -8.39
C PRO A 91 -10.24 -0.12 -9.06
N LEU A 92 -10.41 -1.20 -8.27
CA LEU A 92 -10.66 -2.54 -8.78
C LEU A 92 -11.91 -2.61 -9.65
N PHE A 93 -13.00 -1.93 -9.29
CA PHE A 93 -14.23 -1.94 -10.10
C PHE A 93 -14.00 -1.32 -11.48
N TYR A 94 -13.10 -0.35 -11.58
CA TYR A 94 -12.67 0.21 -12.85
C TYR A 94 -11.81 -0.78 -13.64
N PHE A 95 -10.79 -1.35 -12.99
CA PHE A 95 -9.83 -2.23 -13.65
C PHE A 95 -10.43 -3.58 -14.11
N ASN A 96 -11.37 -4.14 -13.35
CA ASN A 96 -12.05 -5.38 -13.71
C ASN A 96 -13.30 -5.17 -14.58
N ASN A 97 -13.53 -3.94 -15.06
CA ASN A 97 -14.72 -3.55 -15.83
C ASN A 97 -16.05 -3.93 -15.14
N SER A 98 -16.09 -3.85 -13.81
CA SER A 98 -17.27 -4.09 -12.97
C SER A 98 -17.80 -2.80 -12.36
N LEU A 99 -17.67 -1.70 -13.09
CA LEU A 99 -18.28 -0.43 -12.72
C LEU A 99 -19.81 -0.56 -12.75
N ASP A 100 -20.45 -0.10 -11.68
CA ASP A 100 -21.89 -0.02 -11.53
C ASP A 100 -22.29 1.27 -10.80
N VAL A 101 -23.59 1.54 -10.74
CA VAL A 101 -24.14 2.75 -10.12
C VAL A 101 -23.81 2.90 -8.63
N GLY A 102 -23.41 1.82 -7.95
CA GLY A 102 -23.03 1.78 -6.54
C GLY A 102 -21.56 2.08 -6.28
N ASN A 103 -20.72 2.05 -7.30
CA ASN A 103 -19.28 2.07 -7.13
C ASN A 103 -18.53 3.13 -7.94
N HIS A 104 -19.23 3.92 -8.77
CA HIS A 104 -18.61 5.07 -9.41
C HIS A 104 -19.56 6.23 -9.70
N VAL A 105 -18.95 7.39 -9.92
CA VAL A 105 -19.61 8.63 -10.33
C VAL A 105 -18.82 9.29 -11.45
N VAL A 106 -19.51 9.73 -12.50
CA VAL A 106 -18.89 10.49 -13.59
C VAL A 106 -18.76 11.96 -13.21
N ILE A 107 -17.57 12.52 -13.32
CA ILE A 107 -17.33 13.94 -13.04
C ILE A 107 -17.59 14.74 -14.31
N GLY A 108 -18.57 15.65 -14.23
CA GLY A 108 -18.96 16.55 -15.31
C GLY A 108 -18.75 18.03 -14.96
N GLY A 109 -19.03 18.91 -15.93
CA GLY A 109 -18.91 20.36 -15.77
C GLY A 109 -17.56 20.92 -16.23
N THR A 110 -17.18 22.09 -15.71
CA THR A 110 -15.89 22.72 -16.04
C THR A 110 -14.81 22.17 -15.13
N ILE A 111 -13.98 21.29 -15.66
CA ILE A 111 -12.95 20.58 -14.90
C ILE A 111 -11.61 21.34 -15.02
N PRO A 112 -10.95 21.71 -13.90
CA PRO A 112 -9.66 22.40 -13.93
C PRO A 112 -8.53 21.43 -14.30
N ASP A 113 -7.52 21.93 -15.02
CA ASP A 113 -6.33 21.13 -15.41
C ASP A 113 -5.62 20.51 -14.20
N ALA A 114 -5.68 21.15 -13.04
CA ALA A 114 -5.10 20.64 -11.79
C ALA A 114 -5.69 19.27 -11.37
N LEU A 115 -6.94 18.97 -11.73
CA LEU A 115 -7.56 17.68 -11.41
C LEU A 115 -6.81 16.52 -12.09
N SER A 116 -6.25 16.75 -13.28
CA SER A 116 -5.48 15.72 -14.01
C SER A 116 -4.26 15.21 -13.25
N GLN A 117 -3.65 16.05 -12.39
CA GLN A 117 -2.49 15.69 -11.57
C GLN A 117 -2.86 14.76 -10.40
N SER A 118 -4.15 14.60 -10.15
CA SER A 118 -4.69 13.79 -9.05
C SER A 118 -5.24 12.45 -9.54
N VAL A 119 -5.15 12.17 -10.85
CA VAL A 119 -5.53 10.87 -11.41
C VAL A 119 -4.66 9.79 -10.77
N GLY A 120 -5.30 8.70 -10.34
CA GLY A 120 -4.68 7.62 -9.56
C GLY A 120 -4.66 7.85 -8.05
N ARG A 121 -5.00 9.06 -7.57
CA ARG A 121 -5.06 9.36 -6.13
C ARG A 121 -6.48 9.22 -5.59
N GLN A 122 -6.59 8.95 -4.29
CA GLN A 122 -7.83 9.13 -3.57
C GLN A 122 -8.04 10.61 -3.29
N ILE A 123 -9.18 11.13 -3.73
CA ILE A 123 -9.54 12.53 -3.58
C ILE A 123 -10.95 12.67 -3.01
N ALA A 124 -11.23 13.83 -2.45
CA ALA A 124 -12.58 14.26 -2.14
C ALA A 124 -13.03 15.25 -3.22
N VAL A 125 -14.11 14.94 -3.92
CA VAL A 125 -14.72 15.81 -4.93
C VAL A 125 -16.02 16.37 -4.38
N ARG A 126 -16.11 17.70 -4.38
CA ARG A 126 -17.33 18.42 -4.03
C ARG A 126 -18.04 18.85 -5.31
N GLY A 127 -19.34 18.61 -5.34
CA GLY A 127 -20.17 18.97 -6.48
C GLY A 127 -21.64 18.72 -6.26
N VAL A 128 -22.46 19.13 -7.22
CA VAL A 128 -23.90 18.81 -7.24
C VAL A 128 -24.07 17.42 -7.81
N LEU A 129 -24.70 16.51 -7.04
CA LEU A 129 -24.99 15.16 -7.51
C LEU A 129 -26.20 15.18 -8.46
N GLU A 130 -26.05 14.56 -9.62
CA GLU A 130 -27.08 14.48 -10.67
C GLU A 130 -27.19 13.04 -11.20
N THR A 131 -28.25 12.76 -11.94
CA THR A 131 -28.39 11.54 -12.73
C THR A 131 -27.91 11.80 -14.14
N THR A 132 -26.81 11.17 -14.54
CA THR A 132 -26.22 11.32 -15.88
C THR A 132 -27.02 10.63 -16.97
N ASP A 133 -27.71 9.53 -16.65
CA ASP A 133 -28.68 8.87 -17.53
C ASP A 133 -29.85 8.32 -16.68
N THR A 134 -31.08 8.63 -17.08
CA THR A 134 -32.30 8.26 -16.34
C THR A 134 -32.73 6.82 -16.58
N ASP A 135 -32.19 6.16 -17.63
CA ASP A 135 -32.56 4.78 -17.98
C ASP A 135 -31.70 3.73 -17.25
N ASP A 136 -30.48 4.07 -16.83
CA ASP A 136 -29.54 3.17 -16.12
C ASP A 136 -29.23 3.59 -14.67
N GLY A 137 -29.62 4.80 -14.25
CA GLY A 137 -29.42 5.29 -12.88
C GLY A 137 -27.99 5.72 -12.58
N LEU A 138 -27.13 5.88 -13.59
CA LEU A 138 -25.75 6.29 -13.41
C LEU A 138 -25.66 7.68 -12.79
N MET A 139 -24.87 7.80 -11.72
CA MET A 139 -24.65 9.06 -11.02
C MET A 139 -23.57 9.90 -11.70
N GLY A 140 -23.86 11.19 -11.84
CA GLY A 140 -22.93 12.22 -12.26
C GLY A 140 -22.71 13.23 -11.14
N MET A 141 -21.57 13.90 -11.17
CA MET A 141 -21.26 15.00 -10.26
C MET A 141 -20.83 16.22 -11.06
N LEU A 142 -21.60 17.31 -10.96
CA LEU A 142 -21.17 18.60 -11.47
C LEU A 142 -20.10 19.16 -10.54
N PHE A 143 -18.88 19.17 -11.02
CA PHE A 143 -17.69 19.56 -10.28
C PHE A 143 -17.78 21.02 -9.77
N GLU A 144 -17.51 21.22 -8.48
CA GLU A 144 -17.30 22.54 -7.87
C GLU A 144 -15.84 22.71 -7.41
N SER A 145 -15.31 21.73 -6.67
CA SER A 145 -13.94 21.74 -6.15
C SER A 145 -13.48 20.33 -5.79
N PHE A 146 -12.18 20.17 -5.56
CA PHE A 146 -11.63 18.94 -4.99
C PHE A 146 -10.51 19.29 -4.04
N PHE A 147 -10.18 18.35 -3.17
CA PHE A 147 -8.94 18.34 -2.42
C PHE A 147 -8.40 16.91 -2.40
N ASP A 148 -7.08 16.80 -2.50
CA ASP A 148 -6.41 15.53 -2.24
C ASP A 148 -6.66 15.17 -0.78
N ILE A 149 -7.04 13.91 -0.52
CA ILE A 149 -7.10 13.40 0.84
C ILE A 149 -5.65 13.14 1.25
N THR A 150 -5.00 14.22 1.67
CA THR A 150 -3.66 14.22 2.25
C THR A 150 -3.83 14.49 3.73
N PHE A 151 -3.28 13.63 4.58
CA PHE A 151 -3.17 13.94 6.00
C PHE A 151 -2.04 14.95 6.17
N GLU A 152 -2.37 16.24 6.26
CA GLU A 152 -1.39 17.25 6.66
C GLU A 152 -1.08 17.10 8.15
N VAL A 153 0.12 16.62 8.47
CA VAL A 153 0.68 16.70 9.81
C VAL A 153 1.49 17.99 9.93
N THR A 154 0.89 19.07 10.44
CA THR A 154 1.65 20.28 10.80
C THR A 154 2.28 20.15 12.18
N TYR A 155 3.61 20.24 12.24
CA TYR A 155 4.36 20.44 13.50
C TYR A 155 4.82 21.89 13.65
N PRO A 156 4.58 22.55 14.79
CA PRO A 156 5.10 23.88 15.05
C PRO A 156 6.55 23.81 15.59
N GLY A 157 7.50 24.25 14.77
CA GLY A 157 8.73 24.92 15.21
C GLY A 157 10.07 24.23 14.95
N VAL A 158 11.06 25.10 14.60
CA VAL A 158 12.52 25.02 14.89
C VAL A 158 13.38 24.20 13.90
N TYR A 159 14.49 24.65 13.28
CA TYR A 159 15.27 25.91 13.22
C TYR A 159 16.09 25.99 11.91
N THR A 160 16.65 27.18 11.68
CA THR A 160 17.42 27.73 10.55
C THR A 160 18.69 27.00 10.09
N ASP A 161 18.90 27.09 8.77
CA ASP A 161 20.03 26.62 7.95
C ASP A 161 21.42 27.19 8.36
N THR A 162 22.42 26.33 8.47
CA THR A 162 23.83 26.72 8.69
C THR A 162 24.64 26.37 7.46
N ARG A 163 24.99 27.37 6.64
CA ARG A 163 25.79 27.16 5.43
C ARG A 163 27.25 26.86 5.75
N TYR A 164 27.72 25.67 5.37
CA TYR A 164 29.16 25.36 5.29
C TYR A 164 29.78 25.97 4.03
N GLN A 165 31.05 26.38 4.14
CA GLN A 165 31.89 26.91 3.05
C GLN A 165 32.25 25.79 2.04
N PRO A 166 32.54 26.11 0.76
CA PRO A 166 32.68 25.12 -0.29
C PRO A 166 33.94 24.27 -0.13
N TYR A 167 33.77 22.95 -0.31
CA TYR A 167 34.87 21.97 -0.36
C TYR A 167 35.67 22.12 -1.68
N PRO A 168 36.98 21.80 -1.68
CA PRO A 168 37.80 21.80 -2.88
C PRO A 168 37.30 20.75 -3.89
N GLU A 169 37.23 21.15 -5.16
CA GLU A 169 36.76 20.33 -6.28
C GLU A 169 37.47 18.97 -6.34
N PHE A 170 36.70 17.89 -6.22
CA PHE A 170 37.14 16.55 -6.60
C PHE A 170 37.08 16.41 -8.12
N VAL A 171 38.05 15.69 -8.66
CA VAL A 171 38.16 15.30 -10.06
C VAL A 171 36.85 14.66 -10.51
N LEU A 172 36.24 15.20 -11.57
CA LEU A 172 35.05 14.67 -12.23
C LEU A 172 35.22 13.17 -12.52
N ILE A 173 34.63 12.34 -11.67
CA ILE A 173 34.21 11.01 -12.11
C ILE A 173 33.02 11.26 -13.04
N PRO A 174 32.97 10.72 -14.27
CA PRO A 174 31.77 10.77 -15.07
C PRO A 174 30.77 9.78 -14.47
N HIS A 175 30.34 10.03 -13.25
CA HIS A 175 29.07 9.51 -12.76
C HIS A 175 28.02 10.45 -13.32
N VAL A 176 27.10 9.89 -14.10
CA VAL A 176 25.86 10.57 -14.45
C VAL A 176 25.28 11.03 -13.12
N PHE A 177 25.30 12.35 -12.90
CA PHE A 177 24.68 12.93 -11.73
C PHE A 177 23.18 12.80 -11.97
N ASP A 178 22.60 11.76 -11.38
CA ASP A 178 21.16 11.66 -11.27
C ASP A 178 20.70 12.65 -10.18
N ALA A 179 20.07 13.73 -10.62
CA ALA A 179 19.64 14.83 -9.76
C ALA A 179 18.32 14.53 -9.02
N THR A 180 17.62 13.46 -9.42
CA THR A 180 16.26 13.15 -8.97
C THR A 180 16.09 11.64 -8.87
N ALA A 181 15.96 11.11 -7.65
CA ALA A 181 15.72 9.69 -7.45
C ALA A 181 14.50 9.21 -8.26
N GLU A 182 14.72 8.33 -9.22
CA GLU A 182 13.70 7.69 -10.04
C GLU A 182 13.43 6.27 -9.53
N LYS A 183 12.32 5.69 -10.01
CA LYS A 183 11.90 4.34 -9.64
C LYS A 183 11.68 3.52 -10.89
N TYR A 184 12.34 2.37 -10.94
CA TYR A 184 12.29 1.42 -12.05
C TYR A 184 11.80 0.08 -11.57
N ALA A 185 11.06 -0.64 -12.42
CA ALA A 185 10.60 -1.97 -12.10
C ALA A 185 10.73 -2.92 -13.29
N VAL A 186 10.93 -4.19 -12.98
CA VAL A 186 10.88 -5.28 -13.95
C VAL A 186 9.91 -6.33 -13.40
N LEU A 187 8.80 -6.55 -14.10
CA LEU A 187 7.79 -7.54 -13.78
C LEU A 187 7.91 -8.69 -14.78
N TYR A 188 8.31 -9.87 -14.32
CA TYR A 188 8.61 -11.01 -15.19
C TYR A 188 7.68 -12.21 -14.93
N SER A 189 7.17 -12.80 -16.02
CA SER A 189 6.43 -14.07 -15.97
C SER A 189 6.60 -14.89 -17.26
N GLY A 190 7.17 -16.09 -17.11
CA GLY A 190 7.68 -16.89 -18.22
C GLY A 190 6.66 -17.71 -19.02
N GLY A 191 5.57 -18.14 -18.40
CA GLY A 191 4.51 -18.94 -19.03
C GLY A 191 4.81 -20.41 -19.33
N ILE A 192 6.06 -20.81 -19.54
CA ILE A 192 6.51 -22.12 -20.09
C ILE A 192 5.93 -22.40 -21.48
N GLN A 193 4.63 -22.61 -21.58
CA GLN A 193 3.86 -22.95 -22.77
C GLN A 193 2.36 -22.73 -22.49
N PRO A 194 1.48 -22.67 -23.51
CA PRO A 194 0.07 -22.27 -23.31
C PRO A 194 -0.72 -23.08 -22.26
N GLY A 195 -0.44 -24.38 -22.11
CA GLY A 195 -1.12 -25.23 -21.12
C GLY A 195 -0.57 -25.15 -19.69
N LYS A 196 0.45 -24.32 -19.46
CA LYS A 196 1.12 -24.11 -18.17
C LYS A 196 1.10 -22.65 -17.74
N ASP A 197 0.67 -21.77 -18.61
CA ASP A 197 0.42 -20.40 -18.27
C ASP A 197 -1.00 -20.25 -17.70
N TYR A 198 -1.07 -20.15 -16.38
CA TYR A 198 -2.33 -20.00 -15.68
C TYR A 198 -2.63 -18.51 -15.52
N SER A 199 -3.91 -18.13 -15.63
CA SER A 199 -4.34 -16.73 -15.54
C SER A 199 -3.94 -16.02 -14.24
N ARG A 200 -3.61 -16.76 -13.17
CA ARG A 200 -3.14 -16.16 -11.92
C ARG A 200 -1.83 -15.41 -12.07
N TYR A 201 -0.94 -15.88 -12.95
CA TYR A 201 0.34 -15.21 -13.21
C TYR A 201 0.13 -13.87 -13.90
N TRP A 202 -0.89 -13.76 -14.76
CA TRP A 202 -1.24 -12.48 -15.36
C TRP A 202 -1.87 -11.54 -14.33
N ASN A 203 -2.77 -12.06 -13.49
CA ASN A 203 -3.34 -11.28 -12.39
C ASN A 203 -2.23 -10.67 -11.53
N ASP A 204 -1.30 -11.48 -11.04
CA ASP A 204 -0.14 -11.04 -10.26
C ASP A 204 0.61 -9.88 -10.92
N ILE A 205 0.90 -9.96 -12.23
CA ILE A 205 1.56 -8.90 -12.99
C ILE A 205 0.71 -7.62 -13.05
N ILE A 206 -0.57 -7.72 -13.40
CA ILE A 206 -1.46 -6.57 -13.51
C ILE A 206 -1.54 -5.82 -12.17
N TYR A 207 -1.80 -6.55 -11.09
CA TYR A 207 -1.99 -5.95 -9.77
C TYR A 207 -0.71 -5.30 -9.28
N MET A 208 0.44 -5.97 -9.42
CA MET A 208 1.72 -5.39 -9.03
C MET A 208 2.07 -4.17 -9.89
N TYR A 209 1.79 -4.18 -11.20
CA TYR A 209 1.97 -3.03 -12.09
C TYR A 209 1.19 -1.81 -11.57
N PHE A 210 -0.09 -1.97 -11.23
CA PHE A 210 -0.90 -0.87 -10.70
C PHE A 210 -0.45 -0.40 -9.33
N ILE A 211 -0.06 -1.31 -8.43
CA ILE A 211 0.49 -0.95 -7.12
C ILE A 211 1.74 -0.09 -7.31
N LEU A 212 2.66 -0.47 -8.20
CA LEU A 212 3.84 0.35 -8.48
C LEU A 212 3.46 1.76 -8.97
N GLN A 213 2.48 1.88 -9.87
CA GLN A 213 1.99 3.19 -10.31
C GLN A 213 1.40 4.02 -9.16
N MET A 214 0.61 3.41 -8.28
CA MET A 214 0.08 4.05 -7.07
C MET A 214 1.20 4.57 -6.15
N HIS A 215 2.34 3.88 -6.13
CA HIS A 215 3.54 4.26 -5.38
C HIS A 215 4.54 5.12 -6.18
N GLY A 216 4.11 5.71 -7.30
CA GLY A 216 4.85 6.73 -8.04
C GLY A 216 5.86 6.20 -9.05
N TYR A 217 5.86 4.90 -9.35
CA TYR A 217 6.63 4.37 -10.48
C TYR A 217 5.96 4.84 -11.77
N GLN A 218 6.72 5.52 -12.63
CA GLN A 218 6.22 5.96 -13.92
C GLN A 218 6.04 4.75 -14.85
N SER A 219 4.96 4.70 -15.62
CA SER A 219 4.68 3.56 -16.52
C SER A 219 5.85 3.24 -17.46
N GLN A 220 6.53 4.25 -17.98
CA GLN A 220 7.68 4.07 -18.88
C GLN A 220 8.91 3.47 -18.21
N ASN A 221 8.95 3.42 -16.87
CA ASN A 221 10.03 2.84 -16.09
C ASN A 221 9.65 1.46 -15.52
N ILE A 222 8.44 0.94 -15.82
CA ILE A 222 7.99 -0.39 -15.44
C ILE A 222 8.04 -1.29 -16.68
N TYR A 223 9.03 -2.18 -16.73
CA TYR A 223 9.21 -3.12 -17.82
C TYR A 223 8.45 -4.42 -17.54
N VAL A 224 7.44 -4.72 -18.33
CA VAL A 224 6.66 -5.96 -18.23
C VAL A 224 7.15 -6.96 -19.27
N VAL A 225 7.66 -8.08 -18.79
CA VAL A 225 8.25 -9.15 -19.60
C VAL A 225 7.42 -10.42 -19.41
N TYR A 226 6.59 -10.75 -20.40
CA TYR A 226 5.50 -11.71 -20.23
C TYR A 226 5.36 -12.65 -21.43
N LYS A 227 5.38 -13.97 -21.20
CA LYS A 227 5.11 -15.04 -22.20
C LYS A 227 5.66 -14.76 -23.60
N ASP A 228 4.77 -14.61 -24.58
CA ASP A 228 5.03 -14.37 -25.99
C ASP A 228 5.06 -12.88 -26.35
N GLY A 229 5.06 -12.01 -25.34
CA GLY A 229 5.07 -10.56 -25.49
C GLY A 229 3.66 -9.97 -25.66
N VAL A 230 2.62 -10.76 -25.39
CA VAL A 230 1.22 -10.33 -25.51
C VAL A 230 0.53 -10.44 -24.17
N GLY A 231 0.05 -9.31 -23.64
CA GLY A 231 -0.76 -9.28 -22.42
C GLY A 231 -2.16 -9.88 -22.64
N GLU A 232 -2.80 -10.33 -21.57
CA GLU A 232 -4.17 -10.88 -21.64
C GLU A 232 -5.25 -9.77 -21.58
N ASP A 233 -4.86 -8.51 -21.42
CA ASP A 233 -5.72 -7.32 -21.48
C ASP A 233 -5.08 -6.17 -22.28
N THR A 234 -5.80 -5.05 -22.42
CA THR A 234 -5.38 -3.89 -23.21
C THR A 234 -4.81 -2.72 -22.38
N TYR A 235 -4.79 -2.83 -21.06
CA TYR A 235 -4.46 -1.73 -20.14
C TYR A 235 -3.06 -1.88 -19.54
N THR A 236 -2.61 -3.11 -19.30
CA THR A 236 -1.26 -3.40 -18.82
C THR A 236 -0.35 -3.60 -20.03
N PRO A 237 0.62 -2.69 -20.29
CA PRO A 237 1.54 -2.87 -21.40
C PRO A 237 2.41 -4.11 -21.15
N VAL A 238 2.72 -4.84 -22.22
CA VAL A 238 3.78 -5.85 -22.25
C VAL A 238 4.84 -5.36 -23.20
N ASP A 239 6.04 -5.14 -22.70
CA ASP A 239 7.13 -4.53 -23.45
C ASP A 239 7.92 -5.58 -24.24
N TYR A 240 8.11 -6.77 -23.65
CA TYR A 240 8.94 -7.82 -24.21
C TYR A 240 8.37 -9.23 -23.97
N PRO A 241 8.66 -10.19 -24.88
CA PRO A 241 8.42 -11.61 -24.61
C PRO A 241 9.37 -12.13 -23.52
N ALA A 242 8.94 -13.14 -22.77
CA ALA A 242 9.71 -13.72 -21.67
C ALA A 242 10.81 -14.68 -22.16
N THR A 243 11.93 -14.10 -22.59
CA THR A 243 13.12 -14.78 -23.09
C THR A 243 14.39 -14.26 -22.41
N HIS A 244 15.51 -14.99 -22.54
CA HIS A 244 16.83 -14.53 -22.11
C HIS A 244 17.20 -13.20 -22.79
N ASP A 245 17.10 -13.13 -24.12
CA ASP A 245 17.44 -11.94 -24.91
C ASP A 245 16.67 -10.68 -24.47
N SER A 246 15.40 -10.84 -24.06
CA SER A 246 14.59 -9.74 -23.55
C SER A 246 15.11 -9.22 -22.21
N LEU A 247 15.49 -10.10 -21.29
CA LEU A 247 16.08 -9.66 -20.01
C LEU A 247 17.48 -9.08 -20.18
N ASP A 248 18.30 -9.64 -21.08
CA ASP A 248 19.58 -9.01 -21.46
C ASP A 248 19.36 -7.58 -21.98
N THR A 249 18.31 -7.38 -22.79
CA THR A 249 17.95 -6.05 -23.29
C THR A 249 17.50 -5.12 -22.18
N VAL A 250 16.55 -5.54 -21.33
CA VAL A 250 16.00 -4.72 -20.25
C VAL A 250 17.07 -4.33 -19.24
N PHE A 251 17.86 -5.29 -18.74
CA PHE A 251 18.93 -5.00 -17.77
C PHE A 251 20.11 -4.24 -18.40
N GLY A 252 20.35 -4.41 -19.71
CA GLY A 252 21.27 -3.56 -20.47
C GLY A 252 20.83 -2.10 -20.53
N LEU A 253 19.52 -1.83 -20.65
CA LEU A 253 18.96 -0.47 -20.58
C LEU A 253 19.05 0.10 -19.16
N LEU A 254 18.60 -0.67 -18.17
CA LEU A 254 18.58 -0.23 -16.77
C LEU A 254 19.99 0.05 -16.24
N SER A 255 20.99 -0.79 -16.57
CA SER A 255 22.39 -0.55 -16.15
C SER A 255 23.01 0.71 -16.75
N ALA A 256 22.49 1.19 -17.88
CA ALA A 256 22.93 2.42 -18.52
C ALA A 256 22.21 3.67 -17.98
N GLU A 257 20.95 3.51 -17.54
CA GLU A 257 20.09 4.61 -17.12
C GLU A 257 20.15 4.86 -15.61
N MET A 258 20.13 3.79 -14.79
CA MET A 258 19.99 3.89 -13.34
C MET A 258 21.27 4.34 -12.64
N GLY A 259 21.11 5.07 -11.54
CA GLY A 259 22.16 5.52 -10.65
C GLY A 259 21.82 5.39 -9.16
N ARG A 260 22.77 5.80 -8.32
CA ARG A 260 22.75 5.56 -6.85
C ARG A 260 21.60 6.19 -6.07
N ALA A 261 20.80 7.06 -6.66
CA ALA A 261 19.62 7.62 -6.01
C ALA A 261 18.38 6.74 -6.26
N ASP A 262 18.40 5.94 -7.33
CA ASP A 262 17.25 5.21 -7.84
C ASP A 262 16.89 3.98 -7.01
N THR A 263 15.68 3.50 -7.24
CA THR A 263 15.19 2.22 -6.70
C THR A 263 14.85 1.27 -7.84
N LEU A 264 15.30 0.01 -7.74
CA LEU A 264 14.84 -1.08 -8.61
C LEU A 264 13.85 -1.98 -7.86
N PHE A 265 12.70 -2.26 -8.47
CA PHE A 265 11.79 -3.32 -8.04
C PHE A 265 11.81 -4.47 -9.05
N PHE A 266 12.37 -5.62 -8.67
CA PHE A 266 12.41 -6.82 -9.50
C PHE A 266 11.42 -7.86 -8.96
N TYR A 267 10.46 -8.25 -9.78
CA TYR A 267 9.38 -9.14 -9.41
C TYR A 267 9.25 -10.27 -10.41
N THR A 268 9.17 -11.50 -9.90
CA THR A 268 9.00 -12.69 -10.72
C THR A 268 7.82 -13.51 -10.23
N THR A 269 6.90 -13.83 -11.13
CA THR A 269 5.85 -14.85 -10.95
C THR A 269 5.96 -15.89 -12.06
N ASN A 270 5.12 -16.92 -12.05
CA ASN A 270 5.16 -18.12 -12.90
C ASN A 270 5.95 -19.32 -12.32
N HIS A 271 6.29 -20.28 -13.16
CA HIS A 271 6.96 -21.52 -12.77
C HIS A 271 8.46 -21.31 -12.51
N GLY A 272 9.00 -22.16 -11.65
CA GLY A 272 10.41 -22.19 -11.31
C GLY A 272 10.85 -23.57 -10.88
N GLY A 273 12.15 -23.72 -10.64
CA GLY A 273 12.70 -24.94 -10.10
C GLY A 273 14.18 -24.81 -9.81
N SER A 274 14.82 -25.94 -9.51
CA SER A 274 16.24 -25.97 -9.13
C SER A 274 17.20 -25.40 -10.19
N SER A 275 16.77 -25.31 -11.44
CA SER A 275 17.56 -24.73 -12.54
C SER A 275 17.41 -23.22 -12.65
N GLY A 276 16.28 -22.65 -12.18
CA GLY A 276 15.99 -21.22 -12.29
C GLY A 276 14.53 -20.93 -12.59
N ILE A 277 14.27 -19.79 -13.23
CA ILE A 277 12.93 -19.28 -13.56
C ILE A 277 12.54 -19.75 -14.96
N SER A 278 11.30 -20.19 -15.16
CA SER A 278 10.86 -20.59 -16.49
C SER A 278 10.86 -19.43 -17.48
N VAL A 279 11.19 -19.72 -18.75
CA VAL A 279 10.98 -18.84 -19.91
C VAL A 279 9.78 -19.30 -20.75
N TRP A 280 9.45 -18.56 -21.80
CA TRP A 280 8.47 -18.99 -22.79
C TRP A 280 9.10 -19.92 -23.83
N ASN A 281 9.02 -21.23 -23.60
CA ASN A 281 9.71 -22.24 -24.40
C ASN A 281 9.32 -22.32 -25.90
N PRO A 282 8.14 -21.87 -26.36
CA PRO A 282 7.90 -21.72 -27.80
C PRO A 282 8.80 -20.68 -28.48
N MET A 283 9.34 -19.72 -27.73
CA MET A 283 10.19 -18.64 -28.24
C MET A 283 11.65 -18.73 -27.78
N ASP A 284 11.91 -19.49 -26.72
CA ASP A 284 13.21 -19.58 -26.09
C ASP A 284 13.62 -21.03 -25.83
N ALA A 285 14.73 -21.45 -26.45
CA ALA A 285 15.29 -22.79 -26.30
C ALA A 285 16.48 -22.83 -25.32
N GLY A 286 16.83 -21.71 -24.69
CA GLY A 286 17.95 -21.56 -23.75
C GLY A 286 17.73 -22.28 -22.42
N GLY A 287 16.48 -22.60 -22.08
CA GLY A 287 16.13 -23.27 -20.83
C GLY A 287 15.59 -22.28 -19.80
N ALA A 288 15.78 -22.56 -18.51
CA ALA A 288 15.37 -21.63 -17.46
C ALA A 288 16.38 -20.49 -17.32
N LEU A 289 15.93 -19.27 -16.99
CA LEU A 289 16.80 -18.18 -16.55
C LEU A 289 17.52 -18.64 -15.28
N THR A 290 18.83 -18.81 -15.36
CA THR A 290 19.59 -19.41 -14.27
C THR A 290 19.77 -18.43 -13.10
N HIS A 291 20.10 -18.98 -11.93
CA HIS A 291 20.38 -18.18 -10.73
C HIS A 291 21.54 -17.21 -10.95
N THR A 292 22.55 -17.62 -11.73
CA THR A 292 23.72 -16.81 -12.06
C THR A 292 23.37 -15.70 -13.04
N GLU A 293 22.59 -15.97 -14.09
CA GLU A 293 22.18 -14.91 -15.03
C GLU A 293 21.37 -13.82 -14.34
N VAL A 294 20.41 -14.21 -13.48
CA VAL A 294 19.64 -13.24 -12.69
C VAL A 294 20.53 -12.46 -11.74
N SER A 295 21.50 -13.12 -11.09
CA SER A 295 22.49 -12.47 -10.23
C SER A 295 23.34 -11.46 -11.01
N ASP A 296 23.88 -11.84 -12.17
CA ASP A 296 24.69 -10.99 -13.03
C ASP A 296 23.91 -9.75 -13.51
N TRP A 297 22.64 -9.92 -13.88
CA TRP A 297 21.77 -8.80 -14.24
C TRP A 297 21.56 -7.82 -13.08
N LEU A 298 21.21 -8.32 -11.90
CA LEU A 298 21.00 -7.45 -10.73
C LEU A 298 22.31 -6.79 -10.26
N ASP A 299 23.46 -7.48 -10.36
CA ASP A 299 24.78 -6.97 -10.01
C ASP A 299 25.27 -5.87 -10.97
N SER A 300 24.69 -5.80 -12.17
CA SER A 300 25.00 -4.75 -13.15
C SER A 300 24.33 -3.40 -12.85
N ILE A 301 23.39 -3.35 -11.90
CA ILE A 301 22.59 -2.15 -11.59
C ILE A 301 23.18 -1.39 -10.39
N ASP A 302 23.51 -0.11 -10.57
CA ASP A 302 23.85 0.81 -9.49
C ASP A 302 22.57 1.52 -9.02
N CYS A 303 22.19 1.35 -7.76
CA CYS A 303 20.97 1.93 -7.20
C CYS A 303 21.10 2.13 -5.68
N ARG A 304 20.19 2.93 -5.09
CA ARG A 304 20.11 3.13 -3.65
C ARG A 304 19.60 1.88 -2.94
N ASN A 305 18.51 1.31 -3.46
CA ASN A 305 17.82 0.15 -2.93
C ASN A 305 17.30 -0.71 -4.08
N MET A 306 17.33 -2.02 -3.87
CA MET A 306 16.75 -2.99 -4.77
C MET A 306 15.80 -3.91 -3.99
N ILE A 307 14.56 -3.99 -4.44
CA ILE A 307 13.51 -4.80 -3.86
C ILE A 307 13.31 -5.99 -4.80
N VAL A 308 13.49 -7.20 -4.31
CA VAL A 308 13.42 -8.44 -5.08
C VAL A 308 12.32 -9.32 -4.49
N VAL A 309 11.28 -9.62 -5.27
CA VAL A 309 10.14 -10.44 -4.87
C VAL A 309 10.03 -11.62 -5.84
N MET A 310 10.09 -12.84 -5.34
CA MET A 310 10.17 -14.05 -6.17
C MET A 310 9.14 -15.10 -5.75
N GLU A 311 8.12 -15.29 -6.56
CA GLU A 311 6.98 -16.16 -6.27
C GLU A 311 7.23 -17.63 -6.64
N GLN A 312 7.94 -17.90 -7.73
CA GLN A 312 8.07 -19.23 -8.31
C GLN A 312 8.62 -20.31 -7.37
N CYS A 313 8.32 -21.58 -7.66
CA CYS A 313 8.89 -22.73 -6.94
C CYS A 313 10.42 -22.64 -6.84
N VAL A 314 10.96 -23.06 -5.68
CA VAL A 314 12.40 -23.06 -5.37
C VAL A 314 13.00 -21.64 -5.32
N SER A 315 12.17 -20.59 -5.20
CA SER A 315 12.61 -19.18 -5.15
C SER A 315 13.62 -18.90 -4.05
N GLY A 316 13.50 -19.50 -2.87
CA GLY A 316 14.46 -19.33 -1.77
C GLY A 316 15.90 -19.75 -2.10
N LYS A 317 16.13 -20.52 -3.19
CA LYS A 317 17.47 -20.85 -3.65
C LYS A 317 18.23 -19.63 -4.18
N PHE A 318 17.51 -18.66 -4.75
CA PHE A 318 18.08 -17.41 -5.26
C PHE A 318 18.72 -16.56 -4.17
N ILE A 319 18.30 -16.67 -2.91
CA ILE A 319 18.87 -15.86 -1.81
C ILE A 319 20.40 -16.00 -1.73
N SER A 320 20.94 -17.21 -1.90
CA SER A 320 22.40 -17.41 -1.85
C SER A 320 23.18 -16.85 -3.05
N TYR A 321 22.49 -16.45 -4.12
CA TYR A 321 23.05 -15.82 -5.31
C TYR A 321 22.80 -14.31 -5.34
N LEU A 322 21.64 -13.89 -4.86
CA LEU A 322 21.19 -12.50 -4.98
C LEU A 322 21.53 -11.66 -3.75
N SER A 323 21.79 -12.27 -2.59
CA SER A 323 22.14 -11.55 -1.37
C SER A 323 23.39 -10.69 -1.61
N ALA A 324 23.20 -9.38 -1.45
CA ALA A 324 24.20 -8.34 -1.62
C ALA A 324 23.80 -7.15 -0.72
N PRO A 325 24.65 -6.14 -0.54
CA PRO A 325 24.23 -4.88 0.06
C PRO A 325 23.02 -4.29 -0.68
N ASN A 326 22.30 -3.36 -0.03
CA ASN A 326 21.18 -2.61 -0.60
C ASN A 326 20.04 -3.44 -1.25
N ARG A 327 20.00 -4.75 -1.03
CA ARG A 327 18.94 -5.64 -1.52
C ARG A 327 18.04 -6.09 -0.39
N VAL A 328 16.73 -6.01 -0.61
CA VAL A 328 15.71 -6.69 0.17
C VAL A 328 15.10 -7.78 -0.69
N ILE A 329 15.29 -9.02 -0.30
CA ILE A 329 14.89 -10.21 -1.06
C ILE A 329 13.78 -10.93 -0.29
N MET A 330 12.69 -11.22 -0.98
CA MET A 330 11.50 -11.89 -0.48
C MET A 330 11.15 -13.03 -1.44
N THR A 331 11.00 -14.25 -0.93
CA THR A 331 10.71 -15.42 -1.74
C THR A 331 9.53 -16.19 -1.17
N ALA A 332 8.62 -16.68 -2.02
CA ALA A 332 7.42 -17.41 -1.59
C ALA A 332 7.72 -18.74 -0.89
N CYS A 333 8.82 -19.40 -1.22
CA CYS A 333 9.16 -20.68 -0.63
C CYS A 333 10.67 -20.81 -0.39
N LYS A 334 11.07 -21.83 0.38
CA LYS A 334 12.49 -22.14 0.62
C LYS A 334 13.16 -22.82 -0.57
N ASN A 335 14.47 -23.04 -0.48
CA ASN A 335 15.33 -23.50 -1.57
C ASN A 335 15.10 -24.92 -2.12
N ASP A 336 14.16 -25.68 -1.55
CA ASP A 336 13.83 -27.05 -1.94
C ASP A 336 12.31 -27.32 -1.89
N GLU A 337 11.50 -26.27 -2.01
CA GLU A 337 10.06 -26.30 -1.86
C GLU A 337 9.34 -25.77 -3.11
N SER A 338 8.06 -26.12 -3.24
CA SER A 338 7.20 -25.57 -4.28
C SER A 338 6.48 -24.35 -3.72
N SER A 339 6.18 -23.38 -4.58
CA SER A 339 5.17 -22.38 -4.27
C SER A 339 3.80 -22.82 -4.79
N TYR A 340 2.75 -22.16 -4.33
CA TYR A 340 1.38 -22.56 -4.56
C TYR A 340 0.50 -21.39 -4.99
N SER A 341 -0.45 -21.72 -5.87
CA SER A 341 -1.62 -20.87 -6.04
C SER A 341 -2.34 -20.72 -4.71
N ALA A 342 -2.99 -19.58 -4.54
CA ALA A 342 -3.88 -19.35 -3.43
C ALA A 342 -5.02 -20.37 -3.37
N ASP A 343 -5.61 -20.56 -2.19
CA ASP A 343 -6.67 -21.56 -1.99
C ASP A 343 -8.05 -20.97 -1.72
N THR A 344 -8.14 -19.83 -1.07
CA THR A 344 -9.42 -19.15 -0.76
C THR A 344 -9.51 -17.76 -1.36
N GLU A 345 -8.35 -17.19 -1.68
CA GLU A 345 -8.17 -15.81 -2.10
C GLU A 345 -8.72 -15.68 -3.51
N GLY A 346 -8.38 -16.63 -4.38
CA GLY A 346 -8.91 -16.77 -5.73
C GLY A 346 -7.81 -17.12 -6.70
N ASN A 347 -7.81 -16.49 -7.88
CA ASN A 347 -6.88 -16.82 -8.94
C ASN A 347 -5.61 -15.97 -8.88
N TRP A 348 -4.83 -16.20 -7.82
CA TRP A 348 -3.54 -15.56 -7.55
C TRP A 348 -2.54 -16.61 -7.06
N ASP A 349 -1.25 -16.28 -7.02
CA ASP A 349 -0.29 -17.03 -6.22
C ASP A 349 -0.31 -16.53 -4.75
N GLU A 350 -0.16 -17.46 -3.79
CA GLU A 350 -0.50 -17.25 -2.37
C GLU A 350 0.35 -16.15 -1.73
N PHE A 351 1.67 -16.32 -1.73
CA PHE A 351 2.57 -15.39 -1.06
C PHE A 351 2.46 -13.99 -1.65
N VAL A 352 2.53 -13.85 -2.98
CA VAL A 352 2.44 -12.54 -3.63
C VAL A 352 1.06 -11.89 -3.50
N TYR A 353 -0.03 -12.66 -3.38
CA TYR A 353 -1.35 -12.10 -3.08
C TYR A 353 -1.35 -11.36 -1.74
N HIS A 354 -0.84 -12.01 -0.69
CA HIS A 354 -0.81 -11.40 0.64
C HIS A 354 0.22 -10.26 0.70
N PHE A 355 1.34 -10.37 -0.02
CA PHE A 355 2.31 -9.28 -0.18
C PHE A 355 1.67 -8.04 -0.84
N MET A 356 0.97 -8.21 -1.96
CA MET A 356 0.28 -7.12 -2.64
C MET A 356 -0.78 -6.50 -1.73
N SER A 357 -1.56 -7.32 -1.02
CA SER A 357 -2.57 -6.87 -0.05
C SER A 357 -1.98 -6.09 1.12
N ALA A 358 -0.74 -6.40 1.52
CA ALA A 358 -0.02 -5.65 2.55
C ALA A 358 0.32 -4.21 2.10
N LEU A 359 0.74 -4.03 0.86
CA LEU A 359 1.22 -2.74 0.33
C LEU A 359 0.13 -1.68 0.19
N VAL A 360 -1.10 -2.14 0.05
CA VAL A 360 -2.30 -1.36 -0.30
C VAL A 360 -3.34 -1.29 0.81
N GLY A 361 -3.24 -2.14 1.84
CA GLY A 361 -4.09 -2.10 3.02
C GLY A 361 -5.48 -2.75 2.88
N PHE A 362 -5.72 -3.57 1.85
CA PHE A 362 -6.95 -4.36 1.71
C PHE A 362 -6.71 -5.61 0.85
N PRO A 363 -7.53 -6.68 0.98
CA PRO A 363 -7.42 -7.87 0.13
C PRO A 363 -8.30 -7.77 -1.13
N TRP A 364 -7.87 -8.38 -2.23
CA TRP A 364 -8.46 -8.13 -3.56
C TRP A 364 -9.79 -8.84 -3.79
N ASN A 365 -10.10 -9.83 -2.96
CA ASN A 365 -11.24 -10.71 -3.11
C ASN A 365 -12.37 -10.46 -2.10
N SER A 366 -12.25 -9.45 -1.23
CA SER A 366 -13.24 -9.21 -0.18
C SER A 366 -13.52 -7.72 0.02
N ASP A 367 -14.79 -7.37 -0.06
CA ASP A 367 -15.25 -6.02 0.28
C ASP A 367 -15.34 -5.83 1.80
N GLY A 368 -14.80 -4.72 2.30
CA GLY A 368 -14.98 -4.29 3.69
C GLY A 368 -14.04 -4.91 4.73
N SER A 369 -13.03 -5.68 4.32
CA SER A 369 -11.92 -6.04 5.21
C SER A 369 -10.70 -5.16 4.93
N THR A 370 -9.90 -4.93 5.98
CA THR A 370 -8.68 -4.11 5.92
C THR A 370 -7.48 -4.99 6.23
N VAL A 371 -6.35 -4.66 5.61
CA VAL A 371 -5.04 -5.23 5.91
C VAL A 371 -4.26 -4.19 6.68
N ASP A 372 -3.72 -4.58 7.84
CA ASP A 372 -2.90 -3.72 8.69
C ASP A 372 -1.51 -4.32 8.80
N ALA A 373 -0.66 -4.00 7.82
CA ALA A 373 0.72 -4.44 7.75
C ALA A 373 1.71 -3.43 8.36
N ASP A 374 1.27 -2.21 8.71
CA ASP A 374 2.11 -1.19 9.36
C ASP A 374 2.24 -1.51 10.86
N PHE A 375 3.02 -2.55 11.16
CA PHE A 375 3.19 -3.06 12.52
C PHE A 375 3.82 -2.03 13.48
N ASN A 376 4.56 -1.06 12.95
CA ASN A 376 5.20 -0.02 13.76
C ASN A 376 4.40 1.29 13.87
N ASN A 377 3.27 1.40 13.14
CA ASN A 377 2.35 2.55 13.12
C ASN A 377 3.01 3.87 12.71
N ASN A 378 3.94 3.85 11.74
CA ASN A 378 4.57 5.07 11.21
C ASN A 378 3.82 5.65 9.99
N GLY A 379 2.75 5.01 9.53
CA GLY A 379 1.97 5.38 8.36
C GLY A 379 2.48 4.79 7.04
N TYR A 380 3.50 3.92 7.08
CA TYR A 380 4.14 3.33 5.90
C TYR A 380 4.36 1.83 6.09
N VAL A 381 4.12 1.06 5.03
CA VAL A 381 4.44 -0.37 5.02
C VAL A 381 5.84 -0.57 4.43
N SER A 382 6.80 -0.87 5.29
CA SER A 382 8.16 -1.25 4.89
C SER A 382 8.21 -2.61 4.19
N MET A 383 9.26 -2.91 3.45
CA MET A 383 9.41 -4.23 2.81
C MET A 383 9.54 -5.37 3.83
N ARG A 384 10.08 -5.09 5.02
CA ARG A 384 10.07 -6.06 6.13
C ARG A 384 8.64 -6.31 6.63
N GLU A 385 7.84 -5.26 6.80
CA GLU A 385 6.44 -5.37 7.20
C GLU A 385 5.59 -6.11 6.16
N ALA A 386 5.73 -5.77 4.88
CA ALA A 386 5.05 -6.43 3.79
C ALA A 386 5.36 -7.94 3.76
N PHE A 387 6.64 -8.32 3.94
CA PHE A 387 7.02 -9.73 4.07
C PHE A 387 6.40 -10.40 5.29
N ILE A 388 6.47 -9.76 6.47
CA ILE A 388 5.94 -10.35 7.72
C ILE A 388 4.45 -10.61 7.56
N TRP A 389 3.70 -9.67 6.99
CA TRP A 389 2.29 -9.86 6.70
C TRP A 389 2.08 -11.03 5.74
N ALA A 390 2.72 -10.98 4.58
CA ALA A 390 2.57 -11.99 3.53
C ALA A 390 2.80 -13.41 4.07
N ALA A 391 3.93 -13.60 4.76
CA ALA A 391 4.33 -14.88 5.30
C ALA A 391 3.53 -15.34 6.53
N ALA A 392 2.86 -14.43 7.24
CA ALA A 392 1.98 -14.78 8.35
C ALA A 392 0.57 -15.17 7.88
N MET A 393 0.14 -14.62 6.74
CA MET A 393 -1.17 -14.90 6.14
C MET A 393 -1.15 -16.10 5.21
N ASP A 394 0.04 -16.47 4.70
CA ASP A 394 0.26 -17.67 3.90
C ASP A 394 -0.31 -18.92 4.60
N SER A 395 -1.28 -19.54 3.92
CA SER A 395 -2.00 -20.71 4.39
C SER A 395 -1.59 -21.99 3.67
N ARG A 396 -0.73 -21.89 2.67
CA ARG A 396 -0.32 -22.98 1.79
C ARG A 396 0.90 -23.69 2.37
N PRO A 397 1.20 -24.93 1.93
CA PRO A 397 2.36 -25.67 2.42
C PRO A 397 3.65 -25.17 1.76
N GLU A 398 3.93 -23.88 1.90
CA GLU A 398 5.17 -23.22 1.52
C GLU A 398 5.77 -22.44 2.70
N THR A 399 7.06 -22.11 2.61
CA THR A 399 7.79 -21.40 3.66
C THR A 399 8.43 -20.14 3.06
N PRO A 400 7.74 -18.99 3.12
CA PRO A 400 8.33 -17.75 2.65
C PRO A 400 9.62 -17.39 3.38
N TRP A 401 10.62 -16.94 2.64
CA TRP A 401 11.94 -16.54 3.13
C TRP A 401 12.26 -15.09 2.78
N TYR A 402 13.08 -14.48 3.64
CA TYR A 402 13.49 -13.10 3.56
C TYR A 402 15.01 -12.98 3.70
N ASN A 403 15.62 -12.00 3.03
CA ASN A 403 17.01 -11.62 3.24
C ASN A 403 17.25 -10.14 2.94
N ASP A 404 17.93 -9.43 3.83
CA ASP A 404 18.37 -8.04 3.63
C ASP A 404 19.71 -7.73 4.32
N LYS A 405 20.48 -8.79 4.61
CA LYS A 405 21.68 -8.75 5.47
C LYS A 405 22.99 -9.05 4.74
N ASP A 406 22.94 -9.28 3.43
CA ASP A 406 24.14 -9.63 2.64
C ASP A 406 24.91 -10.84 3.22
N ASP A 407 24.17 -11.86 3.68
CA ASP A 407 24.74 -13.06 4.29
C ASP A 407 24.40 -14.35 3.52
N GLY A 408 23.59 -14.26 2.47
CA GLY A 408 23.12 -15.39 1.67
C GLY A 408 22.19 -16.34 2.42
N ILE A 409 21.63 -15.94 3.57
CA ILE A 409 20.79 -16.80 4.43
C ILE A 409 19.32 -16.35 4.35
N GLY A 410 18.43 -17.29 4.04
CA GLY A 410 16.99 -17.06 4.12
C GLY A 410 16.48 -17.14 5.55
N TYR A 411 15.67 -16.16 5.96
CA TYR A 411 15.02 -16.07 7.26
C TYR A 411 13.51 -16.26 7.12
N ASN A 412 12.92 -17.14 7.92
CA ASN A 412 11.46 -17.30 7.96
C ASN A 412 10.76 -16.16 8.73
N VAL A 413 9.44 -16.09 8.65
CA VAL A 413 8.63 -15.04 9.28
C VAL A 413 8.90 -14.85 10.78
N ILE A 414 9.08 -15.93 11.54
CA ILE A 414 9.36 -15.84 12.99
C ILE A 414 10.73 -15.19 13.23
N GLN A 415 11.73 -15.56 12.44
CA GLN A 415 13.07 -14.99 12.54
C GLN A 415 13.09 -13.52 12.12
N VAL A 416 12.33 -13.15 11.09
CA VAL A 416 12.26 -11.75 10.63
C VAL A 416 11.48 -10.91 11.64
N ALA A 417 10.33 -11.36 12.11
CA ALA A 417 9.46 -10.62 13.03
C ALA A 417 10.10 -10.40 14.41
N PHE A 418 10.77 -11.42 14.96
CA PHE A 418 11.29 -11.40 16.34
C PHE A 418 12.82 -11.40 16.44
N GLY A 419 13.53 -11.50 15.32
CA GLY A 419 14.99 -11.51 15.31
C GLY A 419 15.59 -10.15 15.61
N SER A 420 16.72 -10.15 16.33
CA SER A 420 17.49 -8.93 16.59
C SER A 420 18.06 -8.37 15.28
N GLY A 421 17.66 -7.14 14.96
CA GLY A 421 18.16 -6.38 13.82
C GLY A 421 19.63 -5.92 13.96
N PRO A 422 20.08 -4.99 13.10
CA PRO A 422 19.26 -4.19 12.19
C PRO A 422 18.71 -5.00 11.01
N TRP A 423 17.53 -4.61 10.52
CA TRP A 423 16.95 -5.07 9.27
C TRP A 423 16.92 -3.88 8.31
N SER A 424 17.63 -3.97 7.19
CA SER A 424 17.70 -2.91 6.18
C SER A 424 16.32 -2.59 5.61
N GLY A 425 15.48 -3.62 5.43
CA GLY A 425 14.14 -3.47 4.87
C GLY A 425 13.13 -2.78 5.77
N ASP A 426 13.46 -2.44 7.02
CA ASP A 426 12.65 -1.53 7.86
C ASP A 426 12.61 -0.11 7.27
N ASN A 427 13.59 0.26 6.42
CA ASN A 427 13.71 1.60 5.82
C ASN A 427 13.58 1.57 4.29
N VAL A 428 13.07 0.47 3.72
CA VAL A 428 12.84 0.32 2.28
C VAL A 428 11.35 0.24 2.03
N TYR A 429 10.85 1.09 1.14
CA TYR A 429 9.43 1.27 0.85
C TYR A 429 9.22 1.35 -0.67
N LEU A 430 8.01 1.06 -1.16
CA LEU A 430 7.67 1.39 -2.55
C LEU A 430 7.53 2.89 -2.75
N ASN A 431 7.10 3.62 -1.73
CA ASN A 431 7.14 5.08 -1.70
C ASN A 431 7.98 5.57 -0.54
N ASP A 432 8.98 6.40 -0.83
CA ASP A 432 9.82 6.97 0.21
C ASP A 432 8.93 7.80 1.15
N PRO A 433 9.01 7.57 2.48
CA PRO A 433 8.40 8.50 3.42
C PRO A 433 9.00 9.88 3.19
N PRO A 434 8.21 10.96 3.35
CA PRO A 434 8.72 12.31 3.24
C PRO A 434 9.92 12.46 4.19
N LEU A 435 11.01 13.02 3.66
CA LEU A 435 12.22 13.24 4.45
C LEU A 435 11.86 14.04 5.71
N PRO A 436 12.40 13.67 6.89
CA PRO A 436 12.03 14.25 8.18
C PRO A 436 12.31 15.75 8.31
#